data_AF-A0A3D8I5B8-F1
#
_entry.id   AF-A0A3D8I5B8-F1
#
_cell.length_a   1.000
_cell.length_b   1.000
_cell.length_c   1.000
_cell.angle_alpha   90.00
_cell.angle_beta   90.00
_cell.angle_gamma   90.00
#
_symmetry.space_group_name_H-M   'P 1'
#
loop_
_entity.id
_entity.type
_entity.pdbx_description
1 polymer ?
#
loop_
_entity_poly.entity_id
_entity_poly.type
_entity_poly.pdbx_seq_one_letter_code
_entity_poly.pdbx_strand_id
1 'polypeptide(L)'
;SGINELTLSNIKDKEQIYLHAQRDYDEIIEHNFTQRIKHNKDSQVKGNYTESINKYHKQEILGVKDVRVGAEYLTNVALSKDTIVGGSHTLNIGIDNKLRVLKNSSEYVGGDKETTIQGNTIESIHGERIENVRGESQIHIQGSFTQNVEKEIFIDVQQNLSTNVKDNTAFSSKSMQHNVEEQYSLQADNATLELQSDCITQAGNEITHKVGEATITISGDKIVLKAGGVEAILDANGLVVKGGEVKSE
;
A
#
# COMPACT_ATOMS: atom_id res chain seq x y z
N SER A 1 34.46 62.03 -17.93
CA SER A 1 34.09 61.94 -19.35
C SER A 1 34.03 60.48 -19.69
N GLY A 2 32.89 59.96 -20.16
CA GLY A 2 32.89 58.61 -20.75
C GLY A 2 33.12 58.70 -22.25
N ILE A 3 33.52 57.58 -22.84
CA ILE A 3 33.89 57.49 -24.25
C ILE A 3 33.19 56.28 -24.85
N ASN A 4 32.72 56.42 -26.09
CA ASN A 4 32.43 55.26 -26.94
C ASN A 4 33.71 54.92 -27.70
N GLU A 5 34.03 53.63 -27.84
CA GLU A 5 35.29 53.19 -28.47
C GLU A 5 35.06 51.97 -29.37
N LEU A 6 35.70 51.99 -30.55
CA LEU A 6 35.87 50.83 -31.43
C LEU A 6 37.35 50.70 -31.78
N THR A 7 37.95 49.57 -31.41
CA THR A 7 39.38 49.28 -31.67
C THR A 7 39.51 48.03 -32.52
N LEU A 8 40.38 48.09 -33.54
CA LEU A 8 40.72 47.01 -34.47
C LEU A 8 42.25 46.83 -34.48
N SER A 9 42.75 45.86 -33.72
CA SER A 9 44.17 45.52 -33.63
C SER A 9 44.49 44.28 -34.46
N ASN A 10 45.55 44.35 -35.26
CA ASN A 10 46.08 43.22 -36.04
C ASN A 10 47.55 42.91 -35.69
N ILE A 11 47.94 43.16 -34.44
CA ILE A 11 49.25 42.76 -33.92
C ILE A 11 49.26 41.23 -33.87
N LYS A 12 50.25 40.62 -34.53
CA LYS A 12 50.39 39.16 -34.61
C LYS A 12 50.25 38.52 -33.22
N ASP A 13 49.36 37.53 -33.13
CA ASP A 13 49.05 36.75 -31.92
C ASP A 13 48.36 37.55 -30.78
N LYS A 14 47.90 38.78 -31.07
CA LYS A 14 47.16 39.69 -30.17
C LYS A 14 46.08 40.47 -30.92
N GLU A 15 45.53 39.87 -31.96
CA GLU A 15 44.46 40.46 -32.76
C GLU A 15 43.20 40.65 -31.90
N GLN A 16 42.60 41.83 -31.96
CA GLN A 16 41.45 42.16 -31.13
C GLN A 16 40.52 43.12 -31.84
N ILE A 17 39.22 42.85 -31.68
CA ILE A 17 38.17 43.83 -31.91
C ILE A 17 37.55 44.15 -30.55
N TYR A 18 37.53 45.43 -30.17
CA TYR A 18 36.91 45.90 -28.92
C TYR A 18 35.83 46.94 -29.26
N LEU A 19 34.65 46.80 -28.67
CA LEU A 19 33.55 47.74 -28.80
C LEU A 19 33.06 48.13 -27.40
N HIS A 20 32.94 49.42 -27.16
CA HIS A 20 32.44 49.99 -25.91
C HIS A 20 31.44 51.09 -26.19
N ALA A 21 30.27 50.97 -25.58
CA ALA A 21 29.26 52.02 -25.52
C ALA A 21 29.14 52.51 -24.06
N GLN A 22 29.25 53.82 -23.85
CA GLN A 22 29.18 54.45 -22.53
C GLN A 22 27.81 54.30 -21.86
N ARG A 23 26.74 54.16 -22.66
CA ARG A 23 25.36 54.13 -22.17
C ARG A 23 24.52 53.06 -22.84
N ASP A 24 24.19 53.25 -24.11
CA ASP A 24 23.28 52.39 -24.86
C ASP A 24 23.98 51.82 -26.10
N TYR A 25 23.76 50.53 -26.38
CA TYR A 25 24.15 49.87 -27.62
C TYR A 25 22.95 49.07 -28.14
N ASP A 26 22.46 49.43 -29.32
CA ASP A 26 21.36 48.74 -30.01
C ASP A 26 21.91 48.03 -31.25
N GLU A 27 21.52 46.76 -31.45
CA GLU A 27 21.84 45.97 -32.64
C GLU A 27 20.54 45.45 -33.28
N ILE A 28 20.32 45.78 -34.55
CA ILE A 28 19.15 45.33 -35.33
C ILE A 28 19.66 44.62 -36.58
N ILE A 29 19.18 43.39 -36.81
CA ILE A 29 19.53 42.57 -37.97
C ILE A 29 18.23 42.21 -38.71
N GLU A 30 17.99 42.83 -39.86
CA GLU A 30 16.75 42.66 -40.64
C GLU A 30 16.57 41.26 -41.26
N HIS A 31 17.66 40.49 -41.35
CA HIS A 31 17.66 39.16 -41.95
C HIS A 31 18.28 38.14 -40.99
N ASN A 32 19.53 37.72 -41.26
CA ASN A 32 20.18 36.64 -40.54
C ASN A 32 21.41 37.15 -39.79
N PHE A 33 21.53 36.76 -38.53
CA PHE A 33 22.75 36.89 -37.75
C PHE A 33 23.36 35.52 -37.52
N THR A 34 24.68 35.39 -37.62
CA THR A 34 25.39 34.15 -37.30
C THR A 34 26.64 34.49 -36.49
N GLN A 35 26.72 33.94 -35.29
CA GLN A 35 27.89 34.04 -34.41
C GLN A 35 28.51 32.66 -34.22
N ARG A 36 29.84 32.58 -34.36
CA ARG A 36 30.62 31.37 -34.06
C ARG A 36 31.80 31.73 -33.18
N ILE A 37 31.84 31.17 -31.98
CA ILE A 37 32.92 31.33 -31.02
C ILE A 37 33.65 30.00 -30.92
N LYS A 38 34.95 29.98 -31.25
CA LYS A 38 35.75 28.74 -31.30
C LYS A 38 36.28 28.28 -29.94
N HIS A 39 36.26 29.18 -28.96
CA HIS A 39 36.73 28.94 -27.60
C HIS A 39 35.61 29.31 -26.61
N ASN A 40 35.84 30.27 -25.73
CA ASN A 40 34.95 30.58 -24.62
C ASN A 40 34.04 31.78 -24.94
N LYS A 41 32.79 31.73 -24.44
CA LYS A 41 31.87 32.87 -24.34
C LYS A 41 31.58 33.11 -22.86
N ASP A 42 31.86 34.31 -22.38
CA ASP A 42 31.37 34.79 -21.08
C ASP A 42 30.31 35.86 -21.32
N SER A 43 29.26 35.87 -20.51
CA SER A 43 28.19 36.88 -20.59
C SER A 43 27.67 37.15 -19.19
N GLN A 44 27.67 38.43 -18.81
CA GLN A 44 27.23 38.87 -17.50
C GLN A 44 26.26 40.04 -17.67
N VAL A 45 25.05 39.88 -17.13
CA VAL A 45 24.03 40.93 -17.07
C VAL A 45 23.81 41.23 -15.59
N LYS A 46 24.05 42.47 -15.15
CA LYS A 46 23.85 42.87 -13.74
C LYS A 46 22.39 43.22 -13.42
N GLY A 47 21.62 43.56 -14.44
CA GLY A 47 20.17 43.79 -14.35
C GLY A 47 19.38 42.59 -14.87
N ASN A 48 18.31 42.88 -15.60
CA ASN A 48 17.43 41.87 -16.15
C ASN A 48 17.89 41.37 -17.52
N TYR A 49 17.70 40.09 -17.79
CA TYR A 49 17.86 39.49 -19.11
C TYR A 49 16.52 38.93 -19.58
N THR A 50 16.09 39.34 -20.77
CA THR A 50 14.85 38.86 -21.40
C THR A 50 15.19 38.30 -22.77
N GLU A 51 14.76 37.07 -23.04
CA GLU A 51 14.84 36.43 -24.35
C GLU A 51 13.43 36.08 -24.82
N SER A 52 13.13 36.29 -26.10
CA SER A 52 11.82 35.97 -26.69
C SER A 52 12.02 35.31 -28.04
N ILE A 53 11.55 34.07 -28.15
CA ILE A 53 11.71 33.24 -29.34
C ILE A 53 10.32 32.77 -29.76
N ASN A 54 9.81 33.33 -30.86
CA ASN A 54 8.40 33.16 -31.25
C ASN A 54 8.10 31.82 -31.94
N LYS A 55 9.11 31.02 -32.26
CA LYS A 55 8.95 29.76 -33.00
C LYS A 55 9.67 28.60 -32.34
N TYR A 56 10.99 28.51 -32.52
CA TYR A 56 11.77 27.33 -32.15
C TYR A 56 13.06 27.72 -31.45
N HIS A 57 13.30 27.09 -30.30
CA HIS A 57 14.55 27.17 -29.56
C HIS A 57 15.13 25.77 -29.43
N LYS A 58 16.39 25.59 -29.81
CA LYS A 58 17.16 24.36 -29.60
C LYS A 58 18.42 24.70 -28.83
N GLN A 59 18.69 23.94 -27.78
CA GLN A 59 19.93 24.02 -27.03
C GLN A 59 20.51 22.60 -26.93
N GLU A 60 21.76 22.44 -27.40
CA GLU A 60 22.50 21.20 -27.28
C GLU A 60 23.72 21.44 -26.40
N ILE A 61 23.82 20.68 -25.31
CA ILE A 61 24.92 20.76 -24.35
C ILE A 61 25.50 19.35 -24.25
N LEU A 62 26.67 19.14 -24.85
CA LEU A 62 27.36 17.85 -24.84
C LEU A 62 28.04 17.55 -23.50
N GLY A 63 28.43 18.61 -22.79
CA GLY A 63 29.03 18.54 -21.46
C GLY A 63 27.97 18.63 -20.36
N VAL A 64 28.18 19.56 -19.42
CA VAL A 64 27.32 19.72 -18.25
C VAL A 64 26.51 21.01 -18.36
N LYS A 65 25.25 20.96 -17.89
CA LYS A 65 24.40 22.13 -17.66
C LYS A 65 24.20 22.31 -16.15
N ASP A 66 24.78 23.36 -15.56
CA ASP A 66 24.50 23.78 -14.17
C ASP A 66 23.55 24.99 -14.21
N VAL A 67 22.43 24.90 -13.49
CA VAL A 67 21.43 25.97 -13.39
C VAL A 67 21.16 26.24 -11.92
N ARG A 68 21.47 27.45 -11.46
CA ARG A 68 21.24 27.89 -10.09
C ARG A 68 20.28 29.07 -10.09
N VAL A 69 19.18 28.93 -9.36
CA VAL A 69 18.16 29.96 -9.21
C VAL A 69 18.09 30.32 -7.73
N GLY A 70 18.34 31.59 -7.40
CA GLY A 70 18.38 32.06 -6.01
C GLY A 70 17.00 32.35 -5.39
N ALA A 71 15.95 32.32 -6.20
CA ALA A 71 14.56 32.58 -5.82
C ALA A 71 13.63 31.59 -6.53
N GLU A 72 12.53 32.07 -7.11
CA GLU A 72 11.53 31.23 -7.77
C GLU A 72 11.96 30.76 -9.18
N TYR A 73 11.62 29.51 -9.52
CA TYR A 73 11.79 28.94 -10.86
C TYR A 73 10.46 28.44 -11.42
N LEU A 74 9.82 29.24 -12.27
CA LEU A 74 8.53 28.92 -12.89
C LEU A 74 8.71 28.31 -14.28
N THR A 75 8.05 27.19 -14.55
CA THR A 75 8.00 26.54 -15.87
C THR A 75 6.55 26.32 -16.28
N ASN A 76 6.11 26.95 -17.38
CA ASN A 76 4.78 26.75 -17.95
C ASN A 76 4.90 26.08 -19.32
N VAL A 77 4.15 25.00 -19.53
CA VAL A 77 4.17 24.24 -20.79
C VAL A 77 2.73 23.99 -21.21
N ALA A 78 2.35 24.48 -22.40
CA ALA A 78 0.96 24.48 -22.85
C ALA A 78 0.48 23.13 -23.41
N LEU A 79 1.40 22.33 -24.00
CA LEU A 79 1.06 21.10 -24.70
C LEU A 79 1.58 19.86 -23.97
N SER A 80 2.89 19.61 -24.02
CA SER A 80 3.50 18.43 -23.41
C SER A 80 4.90 18.73 -22.89
N LYS A 81 5.28 18.03 -21.81
CA LYS A 81 6.62 18.05 -21.22
C LYS A 81 7.09 16.61 -21.02
N ASP A 82 8.08 16.22 -21.81
CA ASP A 82 8.74 14.93 -21.68
C ASP A 82 10.08 15.10 -20.95
N THR A 83 10.46 14.11 -20.14
CA THR A 83 11.75 14.09 -19.45
C THR A 83 12.32 12.68 -19.51
N ILE A 84 13.45 12.53 -20.19
CA ILE A 84 14.16 11.26 -20.33
C ILE A 84 15.48 11.40 -19.59
N VAL A 85 15.73 10.51 -18.64
CA VAL A 85 16.95 10.48 -17.83
C VAL A 85 17.59 9.10 -18.03
N GLY A 86 18.81 9.06 -18.58
CA GLY A 86 19.54 7.81 -18.79
C GLY A 86 20.26 7.29 -17.54
N GLY A 87 20.42 8.15 -16.51
CA GLY A 87 21.02 7.81 -15.22
C GLY A 87 20.02 7.99 -14.08
N SER A 88 20.40 8.72 -13.03
CA SER A 88 19.56 8.96 -11.85
C SER A 88 18.73 10.25 -11.95
N HIS A 89 17.52 10.21 -11.39
CA HIS A 89 16.69 11.40 -11.15
C HIS A 89 16.41 11.52 -9.64
N THR A 90 16.83 12.63 -9.02
CA THR A 90 16.61 12.88 -7.59
C THR A 90 15.89 14.21 -7.40
N LEU A 91 14.84 14.20 -6.58
CA LEU A 91 14.02 15.38 -6.27
C LEU A 91 14.01 15.58 -4.75
N ASN A 92 14.69 16.63 -4.28
CA ASN A 92 14.69 17.03 -2.87
C ASN A 92 13.77 18.23 -2.69
N ILE A 93 12.83 18.12 -1.75
CA ILE A 93 11.81 19.15 -1.50
C ILE A 93 11.87 19.51 -0.02
N GLY A 94 12.07 20.80 0.28
CA GLY A 94 12.27 21.27 1.65
C GLY A 94 10.99 21.57 2.43
N ILE A 95 9.87 21.78 1.75
CA ILE A 95 8.58 22.14 2.38
C ILE A 95 7.49 21.19 1.89
N ASP A 96 6.87 21.47 0.74
CA ASP A 96 5.70 20.71 0.26
C ASP A 96 5.85 20.27 -1.19
N ASN A 97 5.33 19.07 -1.49
CA ASN A 97 5.14 18.57 -2.85
C ASN A 97 3.65 18.35 -3.13
N LYS A 98 3.09 19.05 -4.12
CA LYS A 98 1.69 18.90 -4.50
C LYS A 98 1.54 18.49 -5.96
N LEU A 99 1.18 17.22 -6.17
CA LEU A 99 0.84 16.68 -7.48
C LEU A 99 -0.68 16.73 -7.70
N ARG A 100 -1.10 17.26 -8.85
CA ARG A 100 -2.50 17.18 -9.31
C ARG A 100 -2.53 16.61 -10.72
N VAL A 101 -3.30 15.53 -10.91
CA VAL A 101 -3.49 14.87 -12.20
C VAL A 101 -4.97 14.87 -12.50
N LEU A 102 -5.38 15.49 -13.62
CA LEU A 102 -6.80 15.67 -13.97
C LEU A 102 -7.46 14.40 -14.52
N LYS A 103 -6.66 13.50 -15.09
CA LYS A 103 -7.14 12.24 -15.68
C LYS A 103 -6.41 11.07 -15.04
N ASN A 104 -5.37 10.56 -15.71
CA ASN A 104 -4.77 9.28 -15.38
C ASN A 104 -3.29 9.46 -14.96
N SER A 105 -2.86 8.64 -14.02
CA SER A 105 -1.45 8.44 -13.66
C SER A 105 -1.15 6.95 -13.74
N SER A 106 0.04 6.61 -14.23
CA SER A 106 0.54 5.24 -14.25
C SER A 106 2.02 5.25 -13.89
N GLU A 107 2.45 4.21 -13.17
CA GLU A 107 3.83 4.03 -12.75
C GLU A 107 4.26 2.61 -13.09
N TYR A 108 5.47 2.46 -13.65
CA TYR A 108 6.09 1.17 -13.88
C TYR A 108 7.46 1.19 -13.25
N VAL A 109 7.69 0.29 -12.29
CA VAL A 109 8.96 0.13 -11.59
C VAL A 109 9.51 -1.24 -11.97
N GLY A 110 10.66 -1.26 -12.66
CA GLY A 110 11.29 -2.50 -13.10
C GLY A 110 12.03 -3.26 -11.99
N GLY A 111 12.35 -2.58 -10.90
CA GLY A 111 12.94 -3.15 -9.68
C GLY A 111 12.05 -2.88 -8.47
N ASP A 112 12.68 -2.63 -7.32
CA ASP A 112 11.95 -2.45 -6.07
C ASP A 112 11.40 -1.02 -5.91
N LYS A 113 10.26 -0.92 -5.20
CA LYS A 113 9.69 0.34 -4.75
C LYS A 113 9.63 0.35 -3.22
N GLU A 114 10.37 1.27 -2.61
CA GLU A 114 10.31 1.53 -1.17
C GLU A 114 9.54 2.82 -0.90
N THR A 115 8.72 2.84 0.14
CA THR A 115 8.01 4.05 0.56
C THR A 115 8.01 4.12 2.09
N THR A 116 8.58 5.20 2.61
CA THR A 116 8.61 5.48 4.06
C THR A 116 7.88 6.79 4.32
N ILE A 117 6.89 6.75 5.22
CA ILE A 117 6.14 7.93 5.69
C ILE A 117 6.34 8.03 7.19
N GLN A 118 6.93 9.12 7.66
CA GLN A 118 7.11 9.37 9.10
C GLN A 118 5.84 9.90 9.77
N GLY A 119 5.00 10.59 9.00
CA GLY A 119 3.69 11.08 9.45
C GLY A 119 2.58 10.07 9.14
N ASN A 120 1.41 10.60 8.79
CA ASN A 120 0.23 9.79 8.50
C ASN A 120 0.02 9.61 6.98
N THR A 121 -0.57 8.49 6.60
CA THR A 121 -1.12 8.27 5.25
C THR A 121 -2.65 8.28 5.31
N ILE A 122 -3.27 9.07 4.44
CA ILE A 122 -4.73 9.09 4.25
C ILE A 122 -4.98 8.81 2.77
N GLU A 123 -5.68 7.73 2.48
CA GLU A 123 -6.05 7.33 1.13
C GLU A 123 -7.58 7.31 0.99
N SER A 124 -8.10 7.91 -0.08
CA SER A 124 -9.52 7.90 -0.41
C SER A 124 -9.69 7.49 -1.86
N ILE A 125 -10.30 6.33 -2.05
CA ILE A 125 -10.59 5.75 -3.37
C ILE A 125 -12.11 5.76 -3.52
N HIS A 126 -12.61 6.55 -4.47
CA HIS A 126 -14.04 6.64 -4.74
C HIS A 126 -14.54 5.50 -5.64
N GLY A 127 -13.64 4.94 -6.43
CA GLY A 127 -13.89 3.78 -7.28
C GLY A 127 -13.45 2.48 -6.59
N GLU A 128 -12.85 1.59 -7.38
CA GLU A 128 -12.41 0.28 -6.92
C GLU A 128 -10.91 0.27 -6.59
N ARG A 129 -10.53 -0.56 -5.60
CA ARG A 129 -9.14 -0.93 -5.33
C ARG A 129 -8.97 -2.43 -5.58
N ILE A 130 -8.05 -2.78 -6.48
CA ILE A 130 -7.66 -4.16 -6.75
C ILE A 130 -6.16 -4.28 -6.44
N GLU A 131 -5.80 -5.24 -5.60
CA GLU A 131 -4.42 -5.51 -5.21
C GLU A 131 -4.08 -6.97 -5.49
N ASN A 132 -3.03 -7.20 -6.30
CA ASN A 132 -2.59 -8.54 -6.69
C ASN A 132 -1.15 -8.75 -6.21
N VAL A 133 -0.97 -9.56 -5.18
CA VAL A 133 0.35 -9.92 -4.64
C VAL A 133 0.64 -11.37 -4.99
N ARG A 134 1.67 -11.60 -5.82
CA ARG A 134 2.10 -12.96 -6.20
C ARG A 134 2.96 -13.62 -5.13
N GLY A 135 3.71 -12.81 -4.39
CA GLY A 135 4.54 -13.24 -3.27
C GLY A 135 3.80 -13.20 -1.96
N GLU A 136 4.55 -13.07 -0.87
CA GLU A 136 4.01 -12.93 0.47
C GLU A 136 3.51 -11.50 0.72
N SER A 137 2.43 -11.36 1.49
CA SER A 137 1.94 -10.10 2.04
C SER A 137 1.92 -10.18 3.56
N GLN A 138 2.51 -9.19 4.22
CA GLN A 138 2.54 -9.08 5.67
C GLN A 138 2.06 -7.70 6.09
N ILE A 139 1.17 -7.66 7.09
CA ILE A 139 0.65 -6.43 7.68
C ILE A 139 0.98 -6.47 9.18
N HIS A 140 1.78 -5.51 9.64
CA HIS A 140 2.12 -5.35 11.06
C HIS A 140 1.55 -4.04 11.59
N ILE A 141 0.67 -4.12 12.59
CA ILE A 141 -0.01 -2.97 13.18
C ILE A 141 0.24 -2.99 14.69
N GLN A 142 0.91 -1.96 15.21
CA GLN A 142 1.17 -1.82 16.64
C GLN A 142 -0.05 -1.30 17.42
N GLY A 143 -0.90 -0.51 16.74
CA GLY A 143 -2.14 0.01 17.28
C GLY A 143 -3.33 -0.90 16.98
N SER A 144 -4.49 -0.29 16.76
CA SER A 144 -5.73 -1.00 16.38
C SER A 144 -5.87 -1.17 14.87
N PHE A 145 -6.46 -2.30 14.45
CA PHE A 145 -6.96 -2.51 13.09
C PHE A 145 -8.48 -2.56 13.11
N THR A 146 -9.12 -1.72 12.30
CA THR A 146 -10.58 -1.68 12.16
C THR A 146 -10.95 -1.81 10.69
N GLN A 147 -11.83 -2.75 10.37
CA GLN A 147 -12.37 -2.93 9.03
C GLN A 147 -13.89 -2.81 9.09
N ASN A 148 -14.44 -1.82 8.38
CA ASN A 148 -15.89 -1.64 8.24
C ASN A 148 -16.26 -1.97 6.80
N VAL A 149 -17.13 -2.96 6.61
CA VAL A 149 -17.60 -3.40 5.29
C VAL A 149 -19.12 -3.42 5.30
N GLU A 150 -19.73 -2.65 4.40
CA GLU A 150 -21.20 -2.47 4.36
C GLU A 150 -21.93 -3.68 3.77
N LYS A 151 -21.23 -4.49 2.96
CA LYS A 151 -21.82 -5.62 2.25
C LYS A 151 -21.23 -6.95 2.73
N GLU A 152 -20.15 -7.39 2.12
CA GLU A 152 -19.64 -8.75 2.28
C GLU A 152 -18.13 -8.75 2.43
N ILE A 153 -17.65 -9.64 3.31
CA ILE A 153 -16.26 -10.07 3.37
C ILE A 153 -16.24 -11.54 2.95
N PHE A 154 -15.46 -11.86 1.91
CA PHE A 154 -15.24 -13.22 1.46
C PHE A 154 -13.76 -13.58 1.65
N ILE A 155 -13.50 -14.68 2.35
CA ILE A 155 -12.15 -15.18 2.65
C ILE A 155 -12.07 -16.62 2.14
N ASP A 156 -11.32 -16.82 1.06
CA ASP A 156 -11.02 -18.13 0.51
C ASP A 156 -9.55 -18.49 0.77
N VAL A 157 -9.33 -19.59 1.48
CA VAL A 157 -8.00 -20.05 1.91
C VAL A 157 -7.86 -21.51 1.57
N GLN A 158 -6.87 -21.82 0.73
CA GLN A 158 -6.67 -23.17 0.18
C GLN A 158 -5.99 -24.15 1.13
N GLN A 159 -5.32 -23.64 2.18
CA GLN A 159 -4.63 -24.46 3.15
C GLN A 159 -5.14 -24.14 4.56
N ASN A 160 -4.48 -23.23 5.27
CA ASN A 160 -4.74 -23.01 6.69
C ASN A 160 -5.14 -21.56 6.96
N LEU A 161 -6.26 -21.37 7.67
CA LEU A 161 -6.61 -20.12 8.31
C LEU A 161 -6.46 -20.28 9.83
N SER A 162 -5.61 -19.46 10.45
CA SER A 162 -5.36 -19.49 11.90
C SER A 162 -5.58 -18.11 12.52
N THR A 163 -6.26 -18.08 13.65
CA THR A 163 -6.55 -16.87 14.41
C THR A 163 -6.16 -17.09 15.87
N ASN A 164 -5.25 -16.26 16.39
CA ASN A 164 -4.81 -16.31 17.78
C ASN A 164 -5.15 -15.01 18.49
N VAL A 165 -6.04 -15.08 19.49
CA VAL A 165 -6.50 -13.94 20.27
C VAL A 165 -6.24 -14.23 21.73
N LYS A 166 -5.50 -13.34 22.40
CA LYS A 166 -5.07 -13.53 23.81
C LYS A 166 -6.15 -13.18 24.84
N ASP A 167 -7.05 -12.28 24.48
CA ASP A 167 -8.07 -11.76 25.37
C ASP A 167 -9.44 -12.27 24.92
N ASN A 168 -10.26 -11.42 24.27
CA ASN A 168 -11.62 -11.78 23.89
C ASN A 168 -11.82 -11.87 22.38
N THR A 169 -12.55 -12.90 21.95
CA THR A 169 -13.13 -13.00 20.60
C THR A 169 -14.65 -13.05 20.72
N ALA A 170 -15.37 -12.20 19.98
CA ALA A 170 -16.83 -12.16 19.98
C ALA A 170 -17.37 -12.24 18.55
N PHE A 171 -18.40 -13.06 18.36
CA PHE A 171 -19.17 -13.15 17.13
C PHE A 171 -20.62 -12.81 17.45
N SER A 172 -21.17 -11.82 16.75
CA SER A 172 -22.58 -11.43 16.86
C SER A 172 -23.17 -11.46 15.47
N SER A 173 -23.97 -12.48 15.19
CA SER A 173 -24.61 -12.67 13.89
C SER A 173 -26.04 -13.17 14.07
N LYS A 174 -26.84 -13.08 13.00
CA LYS A 174 -28.17 -13.68 12.97
C LYS A 174 -28.11 -15.20 12.83
N SER A 175 -27.07 -15.72 12.19
CA SER A 175 -26.82 -17.15 11.97
C SER A 175 -25.32 -17.43 11.93
N MET A 176 -24.95 -18.67 12.29
CA MET A 176 -23.58 -19.17 12.21
C MET A 176 -23.61 -20.66 11.86
N GLN A 177 -22.68 -21.12 11.03
CA GLN A 177 -22.58 -22.51 10.59
C GLN A 177 -21.12 -22.95 10.53
N HIS A 178 -20.86 -24.19 10.94
CA HIS A 178 -19.58 -24.86 10.79
C HIS A 178 -19.79 -26.15 10.01
N ASN A 179 -19.24 -26.24 8.81
CA ASN A 179 -19.21 -27.48 8.02
C ASN A 179 -17.77 -28.01 8.07
N VAL A 180 -17.56 -29.09 8.82
CA VAL A 180 -16.22 -29.65 9.05
C VAL A 180 -16.25 -31.13 8.69
N GLU A 181 -15.32 -31.54 7.83
CA GLU A 181 -15.30 -32.90 7.26
C GLU A 181 -14.63 -33.93 8.17
N GLU A 182 -13.58 -33.54 8.87
CA GLU A 182 -12.77 -34.46 9.68
C GLU A 182 -13.04 -34.30 11.19
N GLN A 183 -12.61 -33.18 11.79
CA GLN A 183 -12.67 -33.01 13.24
C GLN A 183 -13.10 -31.60 13.63
N TYR A 184 -14.13 -31.51 14.47
CA TYR A 184 -14.50 -30.30 15.19
C TYR A 184 -14.20 -30.49 16.69
N SER A 185 -13.41 -29.60 17.28
CA SER A 185 -13.04 -29.66 18.70
C SER A 185 -13.24 -28.31 19.38
N LEU A 186 -13.82 -28.34 20.58
CA LEU A 186 -14.02 -27.16 21.41
C LEU A 186 -13.49 -27.47 22.82
N GLN A 187 -12.49 -26.73 23.26
CA GLN A 187 -11.83 -26.91 24.55
C GLN A 187 -11.84 -25.58 25.29
N ALA A 188 -12.34 -25.57 26.52
CA ALA A 188 -12.38 -24.41 27.39
C ALA A 188 -12.40 -24.87 28.86
N ASP A 189 -12.01 -23.99 29.78
CA ASP A 189 -12.16 -24.23 31.22
C ASP A 189 -13.64 -24.34 31.61
N ASN A 190 -14.49 -23.53 30.96
CA ASN A 190 -15.94 -23.57 31.09
C ASN A 190 -16.58 -23.27 29.73
N ALA A 191 -17.72 -23.92 29.45
CA ALA A 191 -18.57 -23.64 28.31
C ALA A 191 -20.04 -23.59 28.76
N THR A 192 -20.72 -22.49 28.44
CA THR A 192 -22.15 -22.32 28.70
C THR A 192 -22.91 -22.33 27.37
N LEU A 193 -23.97 -23.15 27.28
CA LEU A 193 -24.86 -23.20 26.14
C LEU A 193 -26.27 -22.79 26.58
N GLU A 194 -26.69 -21.59 26.18
CA GLU A 194 -28.03 -21.06 26.44
C GLU A 194 -28.83 -21.03 25.14
N LEU A 195 -29.88 -21.84 25.08
CA LEU A 195 -30.77 -21.98 23.92
C LEU A 195 -32.20 -21.64 24.33
N GLN A 196 -32.90 -20.85 23.52
CA GLN A 196 -34.31 -20.50 23.76
C GLN A 196 -35.28 -21.60 23.31
N SER A 197 -34.81 -22.53 22.48
CA SER A 197 -35.58 -23.63 21.89
C SER A 197 -34.76 -24.92 21.97
N ASP A 198 -35.00 -25.85 21.06
CA ASP A 198 -34.41 -27.19 21.05
C ASP A 198 -32.88 -27.20 20.87
N CYS A 199 -32.25 -28.21 21.47
CA CYS A 199 -30.88 -28.63 21.21
C CYS A 199 -30.91 -30.01 20.55
N ILE A 200 -30.42 -30.12 19.32
CA ILE A 200 -30.40 -31.39 18.56
C ILE A 200 -28.94 -31.82 18.39
N THR A 201 -28.61 -33.02 18.90
CA THR A 201 -27.32 -33.67 18.67
C THR A 201 -27.57 -35.00 17.95
N GLN A 202 -26.94 -35.17 16.79
CA GLN A 202 -27.03 -36.40 16.00
C GLN A 202 -25.62 -36.91 15.72
N ALA A 203 -25.39 -38.19 16.00
CA ALA A 203 -24.16 -38.89 15.68
C ALA A 203 -24.45 -40.17 14.92
N GLY A 204 -23.56 -40.55 14.00
CA GLY A 204 -23.69 -41.79 13.24
C GLY A 204 -23.29 -43.04 14.02
N ASN A 205 -22.57 -42.88 15.14
CA ASN A 205 -22.06 -43.99 15.95
C ASN A 205 -22.46 -43.88 17.42
N GLU A 206 -22.00 -42.83 18.10
CA GLU A 206 -22.16 -42.70 19.55
C GLU A 206 -22.23 -41.22 19.98
N ILE A 207 -23.04 -40.92 21.00
CA ILE A 207 -23.00 -39.69 21.78
C ILE A 207 -22.59 -40.05 23.21
N THR A 208 -21.54 -39.41 23.73
CA THR A 208 -21.04 -39.66 25.09
C THR A 208 -20.93 -38.36 25.89
N HIS A 209 -21.57 -38.32 27.05
CA HIS A 209 -21.39 -37.30 28.08
C HIS A 209 -20.60 -37.89 29.25
N LYS A 210 -19.50 -37.26 29.66
CA LYS A 210 -18.57 -37.81 30.65
C LYS A 210 -18.19 -36.79 31.73
N VAL A 211 -18.19 -37.23 32.99
CA VAL A 211 -17.69 -36.47 34.15
C VAL A 211 -16.83 -37.40 35.01
N GLY A 212 -15.50 -37.22 34.97
CA GLY A 212 -14.58 -38.19 35.59
C GLY A 212 -14.81 -39.59 35.02
N GLU A 213 -15.09 -40.57 35.86
CA GLU A 213 -15.44 -41.95 35.43
C GLU A 213 -16.93 -42.17 35.13
N ALA A 214 -17.80 -41.19 35.44
CA ALA A 214 -19.22 -41.31 35.17
C ALA A 214 -19.53 -41.00 33.70
N THR A 215 -20.36 -41.82 33.05
CA THR A 215 -20.70 -41.68 31.62
C THR A 215 -22.17 -41.89 31.36
N ILE A 216 -22.70 -41.12 30.40
CA ILE A 216 -23.94 -41.41 29.68
C ILE A 216 -23.55 -41.62 28.23
N THR A 217 -23.87 -42.79 27.69
CA THR A 217 -23.52 -43.17 26.32
C THR A 217 -24.78 -43.60 25.58
N ILE A 218 -25.01 -43.03 24.41
CA ILE A 218 -26.11 -43.36 23.51
C ILE A 218 -25.49 -43.91 22.23
N SER A 219 -25.86 -45.13 21.84
CA SER A 219 -25.53 -45.73 20.55
C SER A 219 -26.82 -46.06 19.77
N GLY A 220 -26.70 -46.62 18.57
CA GLY A 220 -27.85 -46.86 17.69
C GLY A 220 -28.94 -47.79 18.25
N ASP A 221 -28.61 -48.63 19.22
CA ASP A 221 -29.49 -49.70 19.75
C ASP A 221 -29.67 -49.68 21.28
N LYS A 222 -28.94 -48.83 22.01
CA LYS A 222 -28.96 -48.82 23.48
C LYS A 222 -28.53 -47.48 24.10
N ILE A 223 -28.89 -47.31 25.37
CA ILE A 223 -28.45 -46.25 26.26
C ILE A 223 -27.75 -46.89 27.46
N VAL A 224 -26.58 -46.40 27.82
CA VAL A 224 -25.77 -46.91 28.95
C VAL A 224 -25.45 -45.77 29.92
N LEU A 225 -25.80 -45.94 31.19
CA LEU A 225 -25.42 -45.04 32.28
C LEU A 225 -24.44 -45.75 33.21
N LYS A 226 -23.29 -45.14 33.49
CA LYS A 226 -22.27 -45.67 34.42
C LYS A 226 -21.92 -44.64 35.48
N ALA A 227 -21.93 -45.04 36.75
CA ALA A 227 -21.45 -44.23 37.86
C ALA A 227 -21.16 -45.11 39.09
N GLY A 228 -20.07 -44.85 39.81
CA GLY A 228 -19.81 -45.47 41.12
C GLY A 228 -19.79 -47.01 41.14
N GLY A 229 -19.41 -47.65 40.02
CA GLY A 229 -19.41 -49.11 39.88
C GLY A 229 -20.75 -49.73 39.47
N VAL A 230 -21.79 -48.93 39.28
CA VAL A 230 -23.10 -49.33 38.75
C VAL A 230 -23.15 -49.07 37.24
N GLU A 231 -23.74 -50.01 36.49
CA GLU A 231 -24.03 -49.90 35.06
C GLU A 231 -25.51 -50.19 34.80
N ALA A 232 -26.24 -49.23 34.24
CA ALA A 232 -27.62 -49.40 33.78
C ALA A 232 -27.65 -49.36 32.24
N ILE A 233 -28.30 -50.35 31.62
CA ILE A 233 -28.37 -50.53 30.17
C ILE A 233 -29.84 -50.60 29.77
N LEU A 234 -30.28 -49.71 28.88
CA LEU A 234 -31.58 -49.76 28.23
C LEU A 234 -31.38 -50.13 26.77
N ASP A 235 -31.93 -51.27 26.36
CA ASP A 235 -31.90 -51.75 24.97
C ASP A 235 -33.26 -52.37 24.57
N ALA A 236 -33.31 -53.03 23.41
CA ALA A 236 -34.52 -53.68 22.90
C ALA A 236 -35.10 -54.77 23.83
N ASN A 237 -34.30 -55.32 24.76
CA ASN A 237 -34.72 -56.31 25.75
C ASN A 237 -35.19 -55.68 27.07
N GLY A 238 -35.16 -54.35 27.20
CA GLY A 238 -35.57 -53.61 28.39
C GLY A 238 -34.39 -53.07 29.20
N LEU A 239 -34.58 -52.95 30.52
CA LEU A 239 -33.60 -52.36 31.45
C LEU A 239 -32.83 -53.45 32.21
N VAL A 240 -31.50 -53.41 32.13
CA VAL A 240 -30.58 -54.25 32.92
C VAL A 240 -29.72 -53.38 33.81
N VAL A 241 -29.67 -53.69 35.10
CA VAL A 241 -28.78 -53.01 36.08
C VAL A 241 -27.76 -54.01 36.61
N LYS A 242 -26.48 -53.65 36.54
CA LYS A 242 -25.36 -54.42 37.06
C LYS A 242 -24.66 -53.63 38.16
N GLY A 243 -24.50 -54.26 39.32
CA GLY A 243 -23.99 -53.57 40.51
C GLY A 243 -25.05 -52.67 41.15
N GLY A 244 -25.06 -52.59 42.48
CA GLY A 244 -26.07 -51.83 43.23
C GLY A 244 -27.39 -52.58 43.46
N GLU A 245 -28.37 -51.87 44.03
CA GLU A 245 -29.72 -52.38 44.32
C GLU A 245 -30.72 -51.79 43.32
N VAL A 246 -31.64 -52.61 42.79
CA VAL A 246 -32.82 -52.15 42.06
C VAL A 246 -34.00 -52.10 43.04
N LYS A 247 -34.56 -50.91 43.24
CA LYS A 247 -35.76 -50.69 44.06
C LYS A 247 -36.88 -50.21 43.15
N SER A 248 -38.00 -50.93 43.13
CA SER A 248 -39.25 -50.49 42.50
C SER A 248 -40.17 -49.90 43.58
N GLU A 249 -40.59 -48.66 43.41
CA GLU A 249 -41.67 -48.04 44.21
C GLU A 249 -43.05 -48.38 43.63
#